data_AF-U4JXR5-F1
#
_entry.id   AF-U4JXR5-F1
#
_cell.length_a   1.000
_cell.length_b   1.000
_cell.length_c   1.000
_cell.angle_alpha   90.00
_cell.angle_beta   90.00
_cell.angle_gamma   90.00
#
_symmetry.space_group_name_H-M   'P 1'
#
loop_
_entity.id
_entity.type
_entity.pdbx_description
1 polymer ?
#
loop_
_entity_poly.entity_id
_entity_poly.type
_entity_poly.pdbx_seq_one_letter_code
_entity_poly.pdbx_strand_id
1 'polypeptide(L)'
;MKTPCIMTLDLHHYLAEQDRLDEVHAALEIIKNELTCDLLSNKGVLVGGQKWGFDDVLSTAFETEEFCDTCIALAANRDNPEGFLAQRQRYHFMIESAAETLASELAEPIYQSRKYGGFYDYR
;
A
#
# COMPACT_ATOMS: atom_id res chain seq x y z
N MET A 1 -17.61 17.29 44.65
CA MET A 1 -16.78 16.51 43.71
C MET A 1 -17.59 15.28 43.30
N LYS A 2 -18.00 15.17 42.03
CA LYS A 2 -18.69 13.97 41.54
C LYS A 2 -17.62 12.98 41.09
N THR A 3 -17.46 11.88 41.82
CA THR A 3 -16.62 10.76 41.41
C THR A 3 -17.15 10.24 40.07
N PRO A 4 -16.34 10.17 39.00
CA PRO A 4 -16.79 9.60 37.74
C PRO A 4 -17.24 8.16 37.99
N CYS A 5 -18.45 7.80 37.56
CA CYS A 5 -18.90 6.41 37.67
C CYS A 5 -18.07 5.55 36.71
N ILE A 6 -17.87 4.28 37.02
CA ILE A 6 -17.02 3.35 36.26
C ILE A 6 -17.32 3.40 34.73
N MET A 7 -18.61 3.47 34.35
CA MET A 7 -19.01 3.63 32.95
C MET A 7 -18.45 4.88 32.26
N THR A 8 -18.31 6.00 32.98
CA THR A 8 -17.71 7.21 32.41
C THR A 8 -16.22 7.02 32.18
N LEU A 9 -15.49 6.35 33.08
CA LEU A 9 -14.07 6.02 32.86
C LEU A 9 -13.87 5.09 31.66
N ASP A 10 -14.69 4.04 31.54
CA ASP A 10 -14.64 3.08 30.43
C ASP A 10 -14.92 3.76 29.07
N LEU A 11 -15.88 4.69 29.03
CA LEU A 11 -16.17 5.45 27.81
C LEU A 11 -15.00 6.35 27.41
N HIS A 12 -14.35 7.04 28.36
CA HIS A 12 -13.18 7.86 28.05
C HIS A 12 -12.00 7.01 27.55
N HIS A 13 -11.79 5.82 28.14
CA HIS A 13 -10.78 4.89 27.64
C HIS A 13 -11.07 4.41 26.22
N TYR A 14 -12.32 4.06 25.93
CA TYR A 14 -12.73 3.63 24.60
C TYR A 14 -12.51 4.74 23.55
N LEU A 15 -12.93 5.97 23.86
CA LEU A 15 -12.74 7.11 22.95
C LEU A 15 -11.25 7.41 22.71
N ALA A 16 -10.43 7.38 23.75
CA ALA A 16 -8.99 7.59 23.62
C ALA A 16 -8.32 6.50 22.77
N GLU A 17 -8.77 5.24 22.89
CA GLU A 17 -8.27 4.15 22.05
C GLU A 17 -8.74 4.28 20.60
N GLN A 18 -9.97 4.74 20.38
CA GLN A 18 -10.48 5.02 19.04
C GLN A 18 -9.67 6.13 18.36
N ASP A 19 -9.43 7.25 19.04
CA ASP A 19 -8.61 8.35 18.52
C ASP A 19 -7.20 7.85 18.16
N ARG A 20 -6.61 7.00 19.02
CA ARG A 20 -5.30 6.37 18.75
C ARG A 20 -5.32 5.49 17.50
N LEU A 21 -6.38 4.71 17.29
CA LEU A 21 -6.52 3.86 16.11
C LEU A 21 -6.70 4.69 14.83
N ASP A 22 -7.46 5.78 14.91
CA ASP A 22 -7.67 6.70 13.78
C ASP A 22 -6.35 7.38 13.38
N GLU A 23 -5.52 7.79 14.35
CA GLU A 23 -4.17 8.32 14.09
C GLU A 23 -3.24 7.30 13.42
N VAL A 24 -3.27 6.04 13.88
CA VAL A 24 -2.48 4.95 13.28
C VAL A 24 -2.93 4.71 11.84
N HIS A 25 -4.24 4.63 11.60
CA HIS A 25 -4.79 4.41 10.28
C HIS A 25 -4.42 5.54 9.31
N ALA A 26 -4.52 6.80 9.75
CA ALA A 26 -4.10 7.95 8.95
C ALA A 26 -2.61 7.91 8.59
N ALA A 27 -1.75 7.50 9.54
CA ALA A 27 -0.32 7.36 9.27
C ALA A 27 -0.01 6.24 8.27
N LEU A 28 -0.70 5.10 8.35
CA LEU A 28 -0.55 3.99 7.42
C LEU A 28 -0.97 4.37 6.00
N GLU A 29 -2.07 5.12 5.86
CA GLU A 29 -2.52 5.61 4.55
C GLU A 29 -1.50 6.56 3.90
N ILE A 30 -0.88 7.46 4.69
CA ILE A 30 0.19 8.33 4.21
C ILE A 30 1.37 7.48 3.71
N ILE A 31 1.82 6.51 4.51
CA ILE A 31 2.94 5.62 4.16
C ILE A 31 2.63 4.83 2.90
N LYS A 32 1.44 4.23 2.80
CA LYS A 32 0.99 3.50 1.61
C LYS A 32 1.10 4.38 0.36
N ASN A 33 0.59 5.61 0.41
CA ASN A 33 0.64 6.53 -0.72
C ASN A 33 2.06 6.92 -1.14
N GLU A 34 2.96 7.14 -0.16
CA GLU A 34 4.39 7.36 -0.43
C GLU A 34 5.02 6.15 -1.15
N LEU A 35 4.75 4.94 -0.65
CA LEU A 35 5.29 3.70 -1.18
C LEU A 35 4.79 3.39 -2.59
N THR A 36 3.50 3.57 -2.86
CA THR A 36 2.94 3.43 -4.20
C THR A 36 3.70 4.34 -5.18
N CYS A 37 3.92 5.60 -4.82
CA CYS A 37 4.68 6.54 -5.66
C CYS A 37 6.13 6.08 -5.90
N ASP A 38 6.81 5.60 -4.86
CA ASP A 38 8.22 5.17 -4.94
C ASP A 38 8.40 3.88 -5.75
N LEU A 39 7.48 2.92 -5.61
CA LEU A 39 7.46 1.67 -6.38
C LEU A 39 7.23 1.96 -7.87
N LEU A 40 6.24 2.81 -8.20
CA LEU A 40 5.96 3.21 -9.59
C LEU A 40 7.10 4.04 -10.21
N SER A 41 7.87 4.77 -9.39
CA SER A 41 9.03 5.55 -9.83
C SER A 41 10.33 4.73 -9.94
N ASN A 42 10.28 3.42 -9.69
CA ASN A 42 11.43 2.52 -9.66
C ASN A 42 12.56 2.97 -8.69
N LYS A 43 12.22 3.66 -7.59
CA LYS A 43 13.20 4.11 -6.59
C LYS A 43 13.63 2.98 -5.64
N GLY A 44 12.80 1.95 -5.53
CA GLY A 44 13.02 0.79 -4.67
C GLY A 44 12.83 1.11 -3.18
N VAL A 45 12.20 0.19 -2.46
CA VAL A 45 11.86 0.30 -1.04
C VAL A 45 12.60 -0.79 -0.27
N LEU A 46 13.22 -0.47 0.86
CA LEU A 46 13.90 -1.46 1.71
C LEU A 46 13.11 -1.72 2.99
N VAL A 47 12.71 -2.98 3.21
CA VAL A 47 11.98 -3.41 4.42
C VAL A 47 12.65 -4.67 4.96
N GLY A 48 13.11 -4.64 6.22
CA GLY A 48 13.72 -5.80 6.86
C GLY A 48 14.96 -6.37 6.13
N GLY A 49 15.67 -5.53 5.37
CA GLY A 49 16.81 -5.95 4.53
C GLY A 49 16.43 -6.50 3.15
N GLN A 50 15.14 -6.62 2.85
CA GLN A 50 14.63 -7.03 1.54
C GLN A 50 14.30 -5.80 0.70
N LYS A 51 14.71 -5.81 -0.57
CA LYS A 51 14.45 -4.71 -1.51
C LYS A 51 13.25 -5.06 -2.37
N TRP A 52 12.31 -4.12 -2.44
CA TRP A 52 11.10 -4.16 -3.26
C TRP A 52 11.18 -3.07 -4.32
N GLY A 53 10.64 -3.29 -5.51
CA GLY A 53 10.71 -2.35 -6.62
C GLY A 53 9.64 -2.58 -7.69
N PHE A 54 9.85 -1.99 -8.85
CA PHE A 54 8.86 -2.06 -9.94
C PHE A 54 8.68 -3.49 -10.48
N ASP A 55 9.72 -4.32 -10.47
CA ASP A 55 9.63 -5.72 -10.92
C ASP A 55 8.71 -6.55 -10.01
N ASP A 56 8.66 -6.24 -8.70
CA ASP A 56 7.74 -6.88 -7.77
C ASP A 56 6.29 -6.43 -8.04
N VAL A 57 6.08 -5.15 -8.39
CA VAL A 57 4.77 -4.64 -8.84
C VAL A 57 4.30 -5.38 -10.09
N LEU A 58 5.19 -5.59 -11.07
CA LEU A 58 4.87 -6.38 -12.26
C LEU A 58 4.53 -7.83 -11.93
N SER A 59 5.23 -8.42 -10.95
CA SER A 59 4.98 -9.78 -10.50
C SER A 59 3.60 -9.91 -9.85
N THR A 60 3.23 -8.98 -8.97
CA THR A 60 1.88 -8.92 -8.38
C THR A 60 0.80 -8.69 -9.44
N ALA A 61 1.04 -7.81 -10.43
CA ALA A 61 0.10 -7.61 -11.53
C ALA A 61 -0.06 -8.88 -12.38
N PHE A 62 1.02 -9.61 -12.64
CA PHE A 62 1.05 -10.83 -13.45
C PHE A 62 0.25 -11.99 -12.84
N GLU A 63 0.08 -12.02 -11.52
CA GLU A 63 -0.77 -13.02 -10.85
C GLU A 63 -2.25 -12.91 -11.24
N THR A 64 -2.66 -11.81 -11.89
CA THR A 64 -4.01 -11.65 -12.42
C THR A 64 -4.10 -12.16 -13.86
N GLU A 65 -5.07 -13.03 -14.16
CA GLU A 65 -5.32 -13.52 -15.54
C GLU A 65 -5.54 -12.37 -16.53
N GLU A 66 -6.18 -11.29 -16.06
CA GLU A 66 -6.49 -10.09 -16.83
C GLU A 66 -5.24 -9.32 -17.32
N PHE A 67 -4.13 -9.40 -16.58
CA PHE A 67 -2.89 -8.73 -16.96
C PHE A 67 -2.30 -9.32 -18.24
N CYS A 68 -2.23 -10.65 -18.32
CA CYS A 68 -1.72 -11.36 -19.49
C CYS A 68 -2.57 -11.06 -20.74
N ASP A 69 -3.90 -11.11 -20.59
CA ASP A 69 -4.83 -10.81 -21.68
C ASP A 69 -4.68 -9.37 -22.19
N THR A 70 -4.48 -8.42 -21.29
CA THR A 70 -4.27 -7.01 -21.67
C THR A 70 -2.94 -6.81 -22.38
N CYS A 71 -1.87 -7.49 -21.96
CA CYS A 71 -0.58 -7.46 -22.67
C CYS A 71 -0.70 -8.02 -24.10
N ILE A 72 -1.44 -9.12 -24.27
CA ILE A 72 -1.75 -9.70 -25.59
C ILE A 72 -2.56 -8.70 -26.43
N ALA A 73 -3.59 -8.09 -25.85
CA ALA A 73 -4.43 -7.11 -26.52
C ALA A 73 -3.65 -5.85 -26.94
N LEU A 74 -2.71 -5.39 -26.12
CA LEU A 74 -1.78 -4.29 -26.43
C LEU A 74 -0.91 -4.64 -27.65
N ALA A 75 -0.32 -5.84 -27.67
CA ALA A 75 0.51 -6.30 -28.76
C ALA A 75 -0.29 -6.41 -30.08
N ALA A 76 -1.53 -6.89 -30.00
CA ALA A 76 -2.41 -7.05 -31.16
C ALA A 76 -2.91 -5.71 -31.74
N ASN A 77 -2.99 -4.64 -30.93
CA ASN A 77 -3.46 -3.33 -31.37
C ASN A 77 -2.32 -2.36 -31.75
N ARG A 78 -1.11 -2.86 -32.01
CA ARG A 78 0.07 -2.00 -32.30
C ARG A 78 -0.17 -0.99 -33.43
N ASP A 79 -0.93 -1.40 -34.45
CA ASP A 79 -1.22 -0.58 -35.63
C ASP A 79 -2.60 0.12 -35.57
N ASN A 80 -3.32 0.00 -34.44
CA ASN A 80 -4.61 0.63 -34.18
C ASN A 80 -4.51 1.62 -33.00
N PRO A 81 -4.32 2.93 -33.26
CA PRO A 81 -4.08 3.92 -32.20
C PRO A 81 -5.17 4.00 -31.13
N GLU A 82 -6.45 3.95 -31.52
CA GLU A 82 -7.56 4.06 -30.57
C GLU A 82 -7.67 2.81 -29.68
N GLY A 83 -7.56 1.63 -30.29
CA GLY A 83 -7.53 0.37 -29.55
C GLY A 83 -6.33 0.28 -28.61
N PHE A 84 -5.16 0.73 -29.06
CA PHE A 84 -3.95 0.78 -28.24
C PHE A 84 -4.11 1.70 -27.03
N LEU A 85 -4.67 2.90 -27.22
CA LEU A 85 -4.89 3.85 -26.12
C LEU A 85 -5.81 3.29 -25.03
N ALA A 86 -6.91 2.62 -25.43
CA ALA A 86 -7.82 2.00 -24.49
C ALA A 86 -7.16 0.87 -23.69
N GLN A 87 -6.40 -0.02 -24.35
CA GLN A 87 -5.70 -1.11 -23.67
C GLN A 87 -4.55 -0.59 -22.79
N ARG A 88 -3.90 0.50 -23.19
CA ARG A 88 -2.84 1.15 -22.40
C ARG A 88 -3.39 1.71 -21.10
N GLN A 89 -4.58 2.32 -21.11
CA GLN A 89 -5.23 2.80 -19.88
C GLN A 89 -5.52 1.65 -18.91
N ARG A 90 -6.08 0.53 -19.43
CA ARG A 90 -6.33 -0.67 -18.63
C ARG A 90 -5.04 -1.23 -18.02
N TYR A 91 -3.98 -1.29 -18.83
CA TYR A 91 -2.66 -1.70 -18.36
C TYR A 91 -2.15 -0.81 -17.22
N HIS A 92 -2.20 0.51 -17.37
CA HIS A 92 -1.77 1.44 -16.32
C HIS A 92 -2.53 1.23 -15.01
N PHE A 93 -3.85 1.10 -15.09
CA PHE A 93 -4.68 0.87 -13.90
C PHE A 93 -4.30 -0.41 -13.14
N MET A 94 -4.02 -1.51 -13.86
CA MET A 94 -3.58 -2.76 -13.22
C MET A 94 -2.23 -2.61 -12.52
N ILE A 95 -1.29 -1.86 -13.12
CA ILE A 95 0.00 -1.58 -12.51
C ILE A 95 -0.15 -0.72 -11.26
N GLU A 96 -1.00 0.32 -11.29
CA GLU A 96 -1.27 1.16 -10.12
C GLU A 96 -1.93 0.36 -9.00
N SER A 97 -2.92 -0.48 -9.32
CA SER A 97 -3.59 -1.34 -8.33
C SER A 97 -2.65 -2.38 -7.71
N ALA A 98 -1.74 -2.97 -8.50
CA ALA A 98 -0.72 -3.87 -7.99
C ALA A 98 0.27 -3.14 -7.06
N ALA A 99 0.66 -1.91 -7.41
CA ALA A 99 1.52 -1.09 -6.57
C ALA A 99 0.85 -0.72 -5.24
N GLU A 100 -0.44 -0.37 -5.24
CA GLU A 100 -1.21 -0.10 -4.03
C GLU A 100 -1.36 -1.33 -3.14
N THR A 101 -1.57 -2.50 -3.75
CA THR A 101 -1.68 -3.78 -3.02
C THR A 101 -0.36 -4.08 -2.31
N LEU A 102 0.75 -4.04 -3.04
CA LEU A 102 2.08 -4.25 -2.46
C LEU A 102 2.42 -3.19 -1.40
N ALA A 103 2.10 -1.91 -1.66
CA ALA A 103 2.32 -0.84 -0.69
C ALA A 103 1.51 -1.05 0.61
N SER A 104 0.30 -1.60 0.52
CA SER A 104 -0.54 -1.91 1.69
C SER A 104 0.08 -2.99 2.56
N GLU A 105 0.66 -4.02 1.95
CA GLU A 105 1.37 -5.09 2.67
C GLU A 105 2.64 -4.58 3.36
N LEU A 106 3.31 -3.60 2.76
CA LEU A 106 4.55 -3.03 3.28
C LEU A 106 4.36 -1.86 4.27
N ALA A 107 3.18 -1.23 4.30
CA ALA A 107 2.93 -0.02 5.08
C ALA A 107 3.06 -0.26 6.60
N GLU A 108 2.45 -1.33 7.12
CA GLU A 108 2.50 -1.68 8.55
C GLU A 108 3.93 -1.94 9.05
N PRO A 109 4.74 -2.84 8.45
CA PRO A 109 6.11 -3.08 8.92
C PRO A 109 6.99 -1.82 8.84
N ILE A 110 6.78 -0.96 7.85
CA ILE A 110 7.49 0.33 7.74
C ILE A 110 7.03 1.29 8.85
N TYR A 111 5.73 1.41 9.10
CA TYR A 111 5.20 2.22 10.20
C TYR A 111 5.81 1.81 11.54
N GLN A 112 5.82 0.51 11.83
CA GLN A 112 6.43 -0.04 13.04
C GLN A 112 7.94 0.27 13.11
N SER A 113 8.67 0.12 11.99
CA SER A 113 10.10 0.48 11.94
C SER A 113 10.34 1.97 12.19
N ARG A 114 9.52 2.87 11.61
CA ARG A 114 9.62 4.33 11.77
C ARG A 114 9.29 4.74 13.22
N LYS A 115 8.26 4.13 13.82
CA LYS A 115 7.77 4.47 15.16
C LYS A 115 8.68 3.99 16.28
N TYR A 116 9.29 2.82 16.13
CA TYR A 116 10.08 2.18 17.18
C TYR A 116 11.60 2.19 16.94
N GLY A 117 12.07 2.82 15.86
CA GLY A 117 13.50 3.05 15.65
C GLY A 117 14.29 1.81 15.23
N GLY A 118 13.64 0.89 14.50
CA GLY A 118 14.27 -0.29 13.90
C GLY A 118 14.37 -1.49 14.83
N PHE A 119 13.48 -2.46 14.62
CA PHE A 119 13.47 -3.81 15.19
C PHE A 119 13.52 -3.90 16.72
N TYR A 120 12.56 -4.58 17.34
CA TYR A 120 12.75 -5.06 18.70
C TYR A 120 14.00 -5.97 18.74
N ASP A 121 15.14 -5.42 19.12
CA ASP A 121 16.36 -6.15 19.45
C ASP A 121 16.16 -6.68 20.88
N TYR A 122 15.50 -7.83 21.00
CA TYR A 122 15.52 -8.59 22.26
C TYR A 122 16.93 -9.13 22.46
N ARG A 123 17.72 -8.44 23.28
CA ARG A 123 18.81 -9.06 24.04
C ARG A 123 18.32 -9.52 25.40
#